data_AF-A0A8X7WEE3-F1
#
_entry.id   AF-A0A8X7WEE3-F1
#
_cell.length_a   1.000
_cell.length_b   1.000
_cell.length_c   1.000
_cell.angle_alpha   90.00
_cell.angle_beta   90.00
_cell.angle_gamma   90.00
#
_symmetry.space_group_name_H-M   'P 1'
#
loop_
_entity.id
_entity.type
_entity.pdbx_description
1 polymer ?
#
loop_
_entity_poly.entity_id
_entity_poly.type
_entity_poly.pdbx_seq_one_letter_code
_entity_poly.pdbx_strand_id
1 'polypeptide(L)'
;MAVVQANNLLEDQSQVESGPLSTLDSGPYGTFIGIYDGHGGPETSRFVNDHLFQHLKRFAAEQGSMSMDVIRKAYEATEEGFLGVVTKQWPVKPLIAAVGSCCLVGVICGGMLYIANVGDSRAVLGRAMKATGEAIALQLSAEHNVSIESVRQEMHSLHPDDSHIVVLKHNVWRVKGLIQVSRSIGDMYLKKAEFNREPLYTKYRLREPIKRPILSGEPSITEHELQPQDQFLIFASDGLWEQLSNQEAVDIVQNHPRNGIARRLVKTAMQAAAKKREMRYSDLMKIERGVRRHFHDDITVVVIYLDTNVVSSARGPSLSIRGRGMTFPKKL
;
A
#
# COMPACT_ATOMS: atom_id res chain seq x y z
N MET A 1 -13.04 4.88 -5.23
CA MET A 1 -11.62 4.69 -5.65
C MET A 1 -11.24 5.77 -6.65
N ALA A 2 -10.01 6.26 -6.63
CA ALA A 2 -9.44 7.18 -7.61
C ALA A 2 -7.93 6.97 -7.69
N VAL A 3 -7.33 7.26 -8.85
CA VAL A 3 -5.89 7.19 -9.07
C VAL A 3 -5.43 8.34 -9.97
N VAL A 4 -4.22 8.87 -9.73
CA VAL A 4 -3.50 9.74 -10.67
C VAL A 4 -2.07 9.24 -10.81
N GLN A 5 -1.58 9.23 -12.05
CA GLN A 5 -0.25 8.76 -12.41
C GLN A 5 0.73 9.94 -12.47
N ALA A 6 1.85 9.84 -11.77
CA ALA A 6 3.04 10.68 -11.84
C ALA A 6 4.16 10.01 -12.64
N ASN A 7 4.40 8.72 -12.42
CA ASN A 7 5.49 7.95 -13.03
C ASN A 7 5.26 7.70 -14.53
N ASN A 8 6.30 7.29 -15.27
CA ASN A 8 6.16 6.92 -16.69
C ASN A 8 5.18 5.76 -16.90
N LEU A 9 5.25 4.77 -16.02
CA LEU A 9 4.28 3.70 -15.87
C LEU A 9 3.57 3.92 -14.54
N LEU A 10 2.25 3.68 -14.47
CA LEU A 10 1.58 3.67 -13.18
C LEU A 10 2.05 2.43 -12.41
N GLU A 11 2.71 2.66 -11.27
CA GLU A 11 3.23 1.60 -10.41
C GLU A 11 2.18 1.20 -9.38
N ASP A 12 1.40 2.16 -8.86
CA ASP A 12 0.25 1.93 -7.98
C ASP A 12 -0.81 0.98 -8.58
N GLN A 13 -1.32 0.08 -7.75
CA GLN A 13 -2.52 -0.72 -8.00
C GLN A 13 -3.46 -0.63 -6.80
N SER A 14 -4.76 -0.88 -7.02
CA SER A 14 -5.71 -1.05 -5.92
C SER A 14 -6.78 -2.08 -6.22
N GLN A 15 -7.42 -2.59 -5.18
CA GLN A 15 -8.45 -3.62 -5.28
C GLN A 15 -9.50 -3.41 -4.18
N VAL A 16 -10.77 -3.63 -4.52
CA VAL A 16 -11.87 -3.78 -3.56
C VAL A 16 -12.69 -4.99 -4.01
N GLU A 17 -12.80 -5.98 -3.13
CA GLU A 17 -13.59 -7.18 -3.34
C GLU A 17 -14.58 -7.31 -2.18
N SER A 18 -15.87 -7.30 -2.46
CA SER A 18 -16.92 -7.59 -1.48
C SER A 18 -17.63 -8.86 -1.88
N GLY A 19 -17.86 -9.77 -0.93
CA GLY A 19 -18.45 -11.09 -1.19
C GLY A 19 -17.75 -12.21 -0.39
N PRO A 20 -17.70 -13.45 -0.90
CA PRO A 20 -17.01 -14.55 -0.25
C PRO A 20 -15.50 -14.28 -0.10
N LEU A 21 -15.03 -14.27 1.14
CA LEU A 21 -13.62 -14.19 1.53
C LEU A 21 -12.98 -15.58 1.67
N SER A 22 -13.63 -16.61 1.15
CA SER A 22 -13.17 -18.00 1.15
C SER A 22 -13.47 -18.67 -0.18
N THR A 23 -12.70 -19.69 -0.55
CA THR A 23 -12.99 -20.54 -1.72
C THR A 23 -14.14 -21.52 -1.46
N LEU A 24 -14.58 -21.69 -0.21
CA LEU A 24 -15.74 -22.49 0.16
C LEU A 24 -16.98 -21.61 0.29
N ASP A 25 -18.14 -22.11 -0.18
CA ASP A 25 -19.42 -21.39 -0.13
C ASP A 25 -19.92 -21.12 1.31
N SER A 26 -19.46 -21.93 2.28
CA SER A 26 -19.74 -21.77 3.71
C SER A 26 -18.79 -20.80 4.42
N GLY A 27 -17.76 -20.31 3.74
CA GLY A 27 -16.74 -19.47 4.37
C GLY A 27 -17.19 -18.02 4.62
N PRO A 28 -16.34 -17.23 5.27
CA PRO A 28 -16.67 -15.86 5.66
C PRO A 28 -17.05 -14.98 4.46
N TYR A 29 -17.99 -14.07 4.69
CA TYR A 29 -18.32 -12.97 3.78
C TYR A 29 -17.79 -11.66 4.34
N GLY A 30 -17.39 -10.76 3.46
CA GLY A 30 -16.89 -9.46 3.88
C GLY A 30 -16.35 -8.64 2.74
N THR A 31 -15.51 -7.66 3.08
CA THR A 31 -14.89 -6.76 2.12
C THR A 31 -13.37 -6.77 2.30
N PHE A 32 -12.65 -7.08 1.24
CA PHE A 32 -11.21 -6.93 1.11
C PHE A 32 -10.90 -5.62 0.37
N ILE A 33 -9.95 -4.85 0.89
CA ILE A 33 -9.45 -3.62 0.30
C ILE A 33 -7.94 -3.73 0.19
N GLY A 34 -7.36 -3.35 -0.94
CA GLY A 34 -5.93 -3.34 -1.17
C GLY A 34 -5.44 -2.06 -1.83
N ILE A 35 -4.35 -1.51 -1.32
CA ILE A 35 -3.52 -0.47 -1.94
C ILE A 35 -2.11 -1.03 -2.07
N TYR A 36 -1.58 -1.02 -3.29
CA TYR A 36 -0.28 -1.60 -3.63
C TYR A 36 0.54 -0.54 -4.35
N ASP A 37 1.38 0.15 -3.60
CA ASP A 37 2.24 1.22 -4.09
C ASP A 37 3.55 0.61 -4.56
N GLY A 38 3.72 0.57 -5.88
CA GLY A 38 4.82 -0.13 -6.53
C GLY A 38 6.01 0.80 -6.75
N HIS A 39 7.22 0.24 -6.74
CA HIS A 39 8.43 1.02 -7.03
C HIS A 39 9.46 0.22 -7.81
N GLY A 40 10.20 0.92 -8.67
CA GLY A 40 11.22 0.31 -9.55
C GLY A 40 10.63 -0.46 -10.73
N GLY A 41 9.30 -0.47 -10.85
CA GLY A 41 8.49 -1.14 -11.85
C GLY A 41 7.11 -1.53 -11.28
N PRO A 42 6.09 -1.72 -12.13
CA PRO A 42 4.75 -2.12 -11.67
C PRO A 42 4.60 -3.64 -11.44
N GLU A 43 5.65 -4.44 -11.66
CA GLU A 43 5.54 -5.90 -11.67
C GLU A 43 5.11 -6.48 -10.33
N THR A 44 5.68 -6.00 -9.22
CA THR A 44 5.35 -6.51 -7.88
C THR A 44 3.94 -6.12 -7.46
N SER A 45 3.56 -4.85 -7.60
CA SER A 45 2.23 -4.37 -7.25
C SER A 45 1.12 -5.05 -8.08
N ARG A 46 1.39 -5.33 -9.37
CA ARG A 46 0.48 -6.13 -10.22
C ARG A 46 0.39 -7.57 -9.75
N PHE A 47 1.51 -8.20 -9.41
CA PHE A 47 1.51 -9.57 -8.89
C PHE A 47 0.68 -9.65 -7.61
N VAL A 48 0.89 -8.73 -6.67
CA VAL A 48 0.11 -8.64 -5.43
C VAL A 48 -1.39 -8.48 -5.73
N ASN A 49 -1.76 -7.56 -6.62
CA ASN A 49 -3.16 -7.32 -7.04
C ASN A 49 -3.82 -8.56 -7.68
N ASP A 50 -3.04 -9.44 -8.31
CA ASP A 50 -3.54 -10.66 -8.94
C ASP A 50 -3.66 -11.84 -7.97
N HIS A 51 -2.80 -11.93 -6.95
CA HIS A 51 -2.63 -13.16 -6.18
C HIS A 51 -3.02 -13.05 -4.70
N LEU A 52 -2.79 -11.90 -4.05
CA LEU A 52 -2.92 -11.79 -2.58
C LEU A 52 -4.33 -12.13 -2.09
N PHE A 53 -5.36 -11.61 -2.76
CA PHE A 53 -6.74 -11.92 -2.40
C PHE A 53 -7.06 -13.43 -2.56
N GLN A 54 -6.51 -14.09 -3.58
CA GLN A 54 -6.73 -15.53 -3.78
C GLN A 54 -6.02 -16.36 -2.71
N HIS A 55 -4.81 -15.98 -2.32
CA HIS A 55 -4.12 -16.61 -1.19
C HIS A 55 -4.91 -16.44 0.10
N LEU A 56 -5.44 -15.24 0.36
CA LEU A 56 -6.30 -14.97 1.52
C LEU A 56 -7.56 -15.87 1.51
N LYS A 57 -8.25 -15.99 0.36
CA LYS A 57 -9.41 -16.88 0.23
C LYS A 57 -9.07 -18.34 0.51
N ARG A 58 -7.93 -18.81 -0.01
CA ARG A 58 -7.47 -20.18 0.23
C ARG A 58 -7.21 -20.43 1.71
N PHE A 59 -6.45 -19.57 2.37
CA PHE A 59 -6.12 -19.75 3.79
C PHE A 59 -7.33 -19.56 4.71
N ALA A 60 -8.27 -18.68 4.36
CA ALA A 60 -9.55 -18.56 5.08
C ALA A 60 -10.41 -19.82 4.94
N ALA A 61 -10.36 -20.51 3.80
CA ALA A 61 -11.02 -21.81 3.62
C ALA A 61 -10.37 -22.90 4.48
N GLU A 62 -9.04 -22.96 4.50
CA GLU A 62 -8.29 -23.93 5.31
C GLU A 62 -8.52 -23.77 6.82
N GLN A 63 -8.68 -22.54 7.30
CA GLN A 63 -8.91 -22.26 8.73
C GLN A 63 -10.39 -22.15 9.11
N GLY A 64 -11.30 -22.02 8.14
CA GLY A 64 -12.73 -21.85 8.37
C GLY A 64 -13.17 -20.45 8.83
N SER A 65 -12.25 -19.52 9.05
CA SER A 65 -12.54 -18.15 9.47
C SER A 65 -11.48 -17.16 8.96
N MET A 66 -11.77 -15.86 9.05
CA MET A 66 -10.77 -14.81 8.85
C MET A 66 -10.00 -14.58 10.16
N SER A 67 -8.69 -14.42 10.07
CA SER A 67 -7.83 -14.18 11.23
C SER A 67 -6.54 -13.44 10.82
N MET A 68 -5.80 -12.91 11.79
CA MET A 68 -4.47 -12.35 11.54
C MET A 68 -3.51 -13.39 10.93
N ASP A 69 -3.65 -14.67 11.31
CA ASP A 69 -2.81 -15.75 10.78
C ASP A 69 -3.12 -16.04 9.30
N VAL A 70 -4.40 -16.03 8.91
CA VAL A 70 -4.81 -16.12 7.49
C VAL A 70 -4.18 -15.00 6.67
N ILE A 71 -4.21 -13.77 7.19
CA ILE A 71 -3.64 -12.61 6.49
C ILE A 71 -2.11 -12.73 6.39
N ARG A 72 -1.43 -13.11 7.47
CA ARG A 72 0.03 -13.32 7.47
C ARG A 72 0.44 -14.38 6.45
N LYS A 73 -0.21 -15.55 6.45
CA LYS A 73 0.02 -16.62 5.48
C LYS A 73 -0.23 -16.17 4.04
N ALA A 74 -1.24 -15.33 3.81
CA ALA A 74 -1.51 -14.77 2.49
C ALA A 74 -0.37 -13.85 2.00
N TYR A 75 0.18 -13.00 2.88
CA TYR A 75 1.35 -12.17 2.57
C TYR A 75 2.59 -13.04 2.29
N GLU A 76 2.87 -14.03 3.14
CA GLU A 76 3.99 -14.97 2.97
C GLU A 76 3.91 -15.71 1.63
N ALA A 77 2.75 -16.29 1.31
CA ALA A 77 2.57 -16.99 0.03
C ALA A 77 2.69 -16.06 -1.19
N THR A 78 2.29 -14.78 -1.04
CA THR A 78 2.43 -13.80 -2.12
C THR A 78 3.90 -13.41 -2.34
N GLU A 79 4.66 -13.21 -1.26
CA GLU A 79 6.10 -12.94 -1.31
C GLU A 79 6.86 -14.14 -1.92
N GLU A 80 6.58 -15.36 -1.48
CA GLU A 80 7.16 -16.59 -2.04
C GLU A 80 6.79 -16.78 -3.52
N GLY A 81 5.55 -16.50 -3.88
CA GLY A 81 5.09 -16.53 -5.27
C GLY A 81 5.89 -15.56 -6.14
N PHE A 82 6.09 -14.33 -5.68
CA PHE A 82 6.85 -13.32 -6.42
C PHE A 82 8.36 -13.64 -6.46
N LEU A 83 8.92 -14.21 -5.38
CA LEU A 83 10.27 -14.75 -5.40
C LEU A 83 10.43 -15.79 -6.52
N GLY A 84 9.45 -16.68 -6.72
CA GLY A 84 9.44 -17.61 -7.84
C GLY A 84 9.51 -16.92 -9.21
N VAL A 85 8.81 -15.79 -9.37
CA VAL A 85 8.88 -14.95 -10.57
C VAL A 85 10.28 -14.36 -10.75
N VAL A 86 10.86 -13.80 -9.68
CA VAL A 86 12.22 -13.22 -9.69
C VAL A 86 13.25 -14.28 -10.08
N THR A 87 13.24 -15.45 -9.42
CA THR A 87 14.17 -16.55 -9.70
C THR A 87 14.11 -16.99 -11.17
N LYS A 88 12.90 -17.11 -11.74
CA LYS A 88 12.72 -17.50 -13.14
C LYS A 88 13.21 -16.45 -14.13
N GLN A 89 12.99 -15.16 -13.84
CA GLN A 89 13.33 -14.07 -14.75
C GLN A 89 14.76 -13.53 -14.59
N TRP A 90 15.40 -13.76 -13.43
CA TRP A 90 16.70 -13.22 -13.06
C TRP A 90 17.80 -13.37 -14.13
N PRO A 91 17.96 -14.53 -14.81
CA PRO A 91 19.02 -14.68 -15.82
C PRO A 91 18.88 -13.76 -17.04
N VAL A 92 17.65 -13.30 -17.34
CA VAL A 92 17.34 -12.52 -18.55
C VAL A 92 16.98 -11.07 -18.22
N LYS A 93 16.33 -10.84 -17.08
CA LYS A 93 15.86 -9.52 -16.62
C LYS A 93 16.22 -9.33 -15.14
N PRO A 94 17.51 -9.12 -14.79
CA PRO A 94 17.95 -9.03 -13.38
C PRO A 94 17.32 -7.87 -12.61
N LEU A 95 16.89 -6.81 -13.30
CA LEU A 95 16.17 -5.69 -12.68
C LEU A 95 14.90 -6.12 -11.93
N ILE A 96 14.29 -7.26 -12.27
CA ILE A 96 13.08 -7.76 -11.59
C ILE A 96 13.29 -7.94 -10.08
N ALA A 97 14.53 -8.21 -9.63
CA ALA A 97 14.83 -8.35 -8.22
C ALA A 97 14.84 -7.02 -7.45
N ALA A 98 14.90 -5.89 -8.15
CA ALA A 98 14.89 -4.54 -7.59
C ALA A 98 13.52 -3.85 -7.73
N VAL A 99 12.49 -4.60 -8.13
CA VAL A 99 11.10 -4.13 -8.15
C VAL A 99 10.44 -4.56 -6.84
N GLY A 100 9.70 -3.65 -6.22
CA GLY A 100 8.99 -3.90 -4.97
C GLY A 100 7.62 -3.24 -4.94
N SER A 101 6.89 -3.49 -3.85
CA SER A 101 5.62 -2.83 -3.59
C SER A 101 5.39 -2.72 -2.09
N CYS A 102 5.02 -1.54 -1.61
CA CYS A 102 4.25 -1.42 -0.37
C CYS A 102 2.89 -2.10 -0.57
N CYS A 103 2.33 -2.67 0.50
CA CYS A 103 1.12 -3.45 0.45
C CYS A 103 0.29 -3.23 1.71
N LEU A 104 -0.75 -2.40 1.58
CA LEU A 104 -1.74 -2.13 2.60
C LEU A 104 -3.03 -2.88 2.27
N VAL A 105 -3.48 -3.72 3.20
CA VAL A 105 -4.74 -4.46 3.11
C VAL A 105 -5.65 -4.12 4.28
N GLY A 106 -6.94 -3.95 3.97
CA GLY A 106 -8.02 -3.93 4.94
C GLY A 106 -8.96 -5.11 4.70
N VAL A 107 -9.39 -5.80 5.76
CA VAL A 107 -10.42 -6.85 5.68
C VAL A 107 -11.52 -6.55 6.68
N ILE A 108 -12.74 -6.32 6.20
CA ILE A 108 -13.94 -6.18 7.03
C ILE A 108 -14.68 -7.51 7.00
N CYS A 109 -14.79 -8.18 8.14
CA CYS A 109 -15.45 -9.49 8.25
C CYS A 109 -16.01 -9.68 9.66
N GLY A 110 -17.28 -10.04 9.78
CA GLY A 110 -17.88 -10.41 11.08
C GLY A 110 -17.81 -9.31 12.15
N GLY A 111 -17.97 -8.04 11.79
CA GLY A 111 -17.85 -6.90 12.72
C GLY A 111 -16.41 -6.47 13.03
N MET A 112 -15.42 -7.21 12.55
CA MET A 112 -14.00 -6.89 12.73
C MET A 112 -13.42 -6.22 11.48
N LEU A 113 -12.55 -5.26 11.71
CA LEU A 113 -11.65 -4.69 10.71
C LEU A 113 -10.22 -5.11 11.02
N TYR A 114 -9.59 -5.80 10.07
CA TYR A 114 -8.18 -6.12 10.08
C TYR A 114 -7.43 -5.16 9.17
N ILE A 115 -6.34 -4.56 9.65
CA ILE A 115 -5.44 -3.73 8.83
C ILE A 115 -4.07 -4.37 8.84
N ALA A 116 -3.58 -4.76 7.66
CA ALA A 116 -2.24 -5.31 7.47
C ALA A 116 -1.44 -4.37 6.58
N ASN A 117 -0.24 -4.00 7.02
CA ASN A 117 0.61 -3.07 6.26
C ASN A 117 2.06 -3.55 6.17
N VAL A 118 2.61 -3.39 4.97
CA VAL A 118 4.03 -3.56 4.64
C VAL A 118 4.40 -2.32 3.84
N GLY A 119 5.29 -1.48 4.35
CA GLY A 119 5.63 -0.19 3.74
C GLY A 119 4.89 0.99 4.38
N ASP A 120 4.61 2.03 3.61
CA ASP A 120 4.24 3.37 4.07
C ASP A 120 2.96 3.95 3.42
N SER A 121 2.21 3.12 2.71
CA SER A 121 0.78 3.34 2.54
C SER A 121 0.08 3.38 3.91
N ARG A 122 -1.06 4.09 4.02
CA ARG A 122 -1.74 4.31 5.30
C ARG A 122 -3.26 4.14 5.22
N ALA A 123 -3.83 3.55 6.27
CA ALA A 123 -5.26 3.46 6.51
C ALA A 123 -5.68 4.39 7.67
N VAL A 124 -6.72 5.20 7.44
CA VAL A 124 -7.27 6.17 8.40
C VAL A 124 -8.78 5.98 8.53
N LEU A 125 -9.26 5.88 9.77
CA LEU A 125 -10.67 5.82 10.13
C LEU A 125 -11.19 7.22 10.48
N GLY A 126 -12.29 7.62 9.86
CA GLY A 126 -13.11 8.75 10.31
C GLY A 126 -14.13 8.28 11.33
N ARG A 127 -13.95 8.66 12.61
CA ARG A 127 -14.85 8.31 13.72
C ARG A 127 -15.61 9.55 14.18
N ALA A 128 -16.94 9.49 14.17
CA ALA A 128 -17.79 10.56 14.66
C ALA A 128 -17.66 10.74 16.19
N MET A 129 -17.41 11.96 16.64
CA MET A 129 -17.50 12.34 18.04
C MET A 129 -18.96 12.46 18.45
N LYS A 130 -19.38 11.71 19.48
CA LYS A 130 -20.78 11.68 19.95
C LYS A 130 -21.36 13.06 20.28
N ALA A 131 -20.52 13.99 20.76
CA ALA A 131 -20.95 15.30 21.22
C ALA A 131 -21.18 16.30 20.08
N THR A 132 -20.38 16.25 19.01
CA THR A 132 -20.36 17.28 17.95
C THR A 132 -20.81 16.75 16.59
N GLY A 133 -20.75 15.43 16.37
CA GLY A 133 -20.90 14.82 15.06
C GLY A 133 -19.69 15.00 14.13
N GLU A 134 -18.67 15.76 14.55
CA GLU A 134 -17.42 15.91 13.79
C GLU A 134 -16.62 14.61 13.79
N ALA A 135 -15.99 14.29 12.67
CA ALA A 135 -15.19 13.09 12.54
C ALA A 135 -13.73 13.37 12.92
N ILE A 136 -13.20 12.61 13.89
CA ILE A 136 -11.77 12.61 14.19
C ILE A 136 -11.07 11.55 13.36
N ALA A 137 -9.83 11.86 12.96
CA ALA A 137 -8.98 10.93 12.25
C ALA A 137 -8.24 9.99 13.20
N LEU A 138 -8.41 8.68 12.99
CA LEU A 138 -7.69 7.63 13.70
C LEU A 138 -6.85 6.83 12.70
N GLN A 139 -5.52 6.91 12.80
CA GLN A 139 -4.63 6.09 11.99
C GLN A 139 -4.65 4.64 12.49
N LEU A 140 -4.92 3.71 11.59
CA LEU A 140 -5.06 2.29 11.95
C LEU A 140 -3.82 1.45 11.60
N SER A 141 -2.99 1.92 10.66
CA SER A 141 -1.79 1.23 10.18
C SER A 141 -0.51 1.82 10.76
N ALA A 142 0.42 0.96 11.18
CA ALA A 142 1.82 1.35 11.37
C ALA A 142 2.48 1.58 10.00
N GLU A 143 3.36 2.57 9.91
CA GLU A 143 4.12 2.87 8.69
C GLU A 143 5.58 2.45 8.85
N HIS A 144 6.15 1.92 7.78
CA HIS A 144 7.48 1.33 7.76
C HIS A 144 8.43 2.15 6.88
N ASN A 145 8.49 3.45 7.13
CA ASN A 145 9.37 4.39 6.43
C ASN A 145 10.47 4.91 7.37
N VAL A 146 11.74 4.89 6.94
CA VAL A 146 12.87 5.32 7.77
C VAL A 146 12.98 6.84 7.96
N SER A 147 12.06 7.63 7.40
CA SER A 147 11.83 9.01 7.85
C SER A 147 11.29 9.08 9.29
N ILE A 148 10.65 8.01 9.77
CA ILE A 148 10.15 7.86 11.13
C ILE A 148 11.26 7.34 12.04
N GLU A 149 11.51 8.04 13.16
CA GLU A 149 12.61 7.75 14.08
C GLU A 149 12.52 6.34 14.70
N SER A 150 11.32 5.91 15.12
CA SER A 150 11.14 4.57 15.69
C SER A 150 11.48 3.45 14.69
N VAL A 151 11.18 3.64 13.41
CA VAL A 151 11.54 2.68 12.34
C VAL A 151 13.06 2.67 12.13
N ARG A 152 13.74 3.83 12.25
CA ARG A 152 15.22 3.87 12.23
C ARG A 152 15.82 3.07 13.39
N GLN A 153 15.28 3.26 14.59
CA GLN A 153 15.73 2.55 15.78
C GLN A 153 15.51 1.03 15.67
N GLU A 154 14.36 0.60 15.14
CA GLU A 154 14.07 -0.80 14.82
C GLU A 154 15.12 -1.37 13.85
N MET A 155 15.41 -0.66 12.75
CA MET A 155 16.40 -1.09 11.76
C MET A 155 17.80 -1.25 12.37
N HIS A 156 18.24 -0.33 13.22
CA HIS A 156 19.52 -0.44 13.93
C HIS A 156 19.53 -1.60 14.94
N SER A 157 18.42 -1.85 15.64
CA SER A 157 18.29 -2.98 16.57
C SER A 157 18.38 -4.34 15.86
N LEU A 158 17.76 -4.46 14.68
CA LEU A 158 17.82 -5.68 13.85
C LEU A 158 19.18 -5.85 13.14
N HIS A 159 19.94 -4.77 12.99
CA HIS A 159 21.24 -4.75 12.31
C HIS A 159 22.34 -4.10 13.16
N PRO A 160 22.64 -4.65 14.35
CA PRO A 160 23.57 -4.03 15.29
C PRO A 160 25.02 -3.97 14.77
N ASP A 161 25.38 -4.81 13.81
CA ASP A 161 26.69 -4.84 13.15
C ASP A 161 26.78 -4.00 11.87
N ASP A 162 25.72 -3.26 11.51
CA ASP A 162 25.68 -2.43 10.29
C ASP A 162 25.36 -0.97 10.66
N SER A 163 26.40 -0.20 10.95
CA SER A 163 26.29 1.24 11.25
C SER A 163 25.72 2.07 10.08
N HIS A 164 25.68 1.51 8.86
CA HIS A 164 25.16 2.15 7.66
C HIS A 164 23.83 1.52 7.20
N ILE A 165 23.11 0.82 8.07
CA ILE A 165 21.82 0.21 7.75
C ILE A 165 20.80 1.26 7.28
N VAL A 166 20.81 2.43 7.91
CA VAL A 166 20.02 3.61 7.53
C VAL A 166 20.94 4.81 7.45
N VAL A 167 20.89 5.54 6.34
CA VAL A 167 21.74 6.72 6.10
C VAL A 167 20.94 7.88 5.55
N LEU A 168 21.34 9.10 5.90
CA LEU A 168 20.77 10.32 5.33
C LEU A 168 21.46 10.60 3.98
N LYS A 169 20.72 10.55 2.88
CA LYS A 169 21.23 10.80 1.52
C LYS A 169 20.36 11.83 0.82
N HIS A 170 20.96 12.94 0.40
CA HIS A 170 20.24 14.08 -0.18
C HIS A 170 19.08 14.56 0.71
N ASN A 171 19.32 14.69 2.02
CA ASN A 171 18.32 15.08 3.03
C ASN A 171 17.13 14.13 3.18
N VAL A 172 17.24 12.90 2.68
CA VAL A 172 16.21 11.86 2.82
C VAL A 172 16.83 10.62 3.45
N TRP A 173 16.22 10.12 4.52
CA TRP A 173 16.64 8.87 5.16
C TRP A 173 16.38 7.69 4.25
N ARG A 174 17.38 6.82 4.07
CA ARG A 174 17.27 5.64 3.20
C ARG A 174 17.95 4.43 3.81
N VAL A 175 17.30 3.28 3.71
CA VAL A 175 17.88 1.95 3.98
C VAL A 175 19.00 1.70 2.97
N LYS A 176 20.23 1.48 3.48
CA LYS A 176 21.47 1.32 2.71
C LYS A 176 21.71 2.41 1.64
N GLY A 177 21.09 3.58 1.78
CA GLY A 177 21.18 4.67 0.79
C GLY A 177 20.39 4.45 -0.50
N LEU A 178 19.47 3.48 -0.52
CA LEU A 178 18.73 3.04 -1.71
C LEU A 178 17.23 3.36 -1.62
N ILE A 179 16.53 2.88 -0.60
CA ILE A 179 15.06 2.92 -0.50
C ILE A 179 14.60 3.52 0.84
N GLN A 180 13.40 4.10 0.91
CA GLN A 180 12.87 4.74 2.14
C GLN A 180 12.07 3.79 3.04
N VAL A 181 11.54 2.69 2.51
CA VAL A 181 10.79 1.73 3.30
C VAL A 181 11.69 0.66 3.91
N SER A 182 11.37 0.22 5.12
CA SER A 182 12.00 -0.93 5.81
C SER A 182 11.27 -2.25 5.53
N ARG A 183 10.05 -2.18 5.00
CA ARG A 183 9.25 -3.35 4.63
C ARG A 183 8.60 -3.16 3.27
N SER A 184 8.62 -4.20 2.44
CA SER A 184 7.99 -4.27 1.11
C SER A 184 7.71 -5.71 0.74
N ILE A 185 6.79 -5.97 -0.19
CA ILE A 185 6.79 -7.22 -0.98
C ILE A 185 7.77 -7.02 -2.14
N GLY A 186 8.50 -8.06 -2.55
CA GLY A 186 9.54 -7.93 -3.58
C GLY A 186 10.87 -7.37 -3.03
N ASP A 187 11.56 -6.51 -3.78
CA ASP A 187 12.91 -6.02 -3.42
C ASP A 187 13.89 -7.15 -3.03
N MET A 188 13.83 -8.27 -3.76
CA MET A 188 14.60 -9.47 -3.47
C MET A 188 16.11 -9.21 -3.39
N TYR A 189 16.60 -8.20 -4.11
CA TYR A 189 18.00 -7.76 -4.04
C TYR A 189 18.44 -7.25 -2.67
N LEU A 190 17.53 -6.88 -1.75
CA LEU A 190 17.84 -6.49 -0.37
C LEU A 190 17.48 -7.59 0.64
N LYS A 191 16.86 -8.68 0.19
CA LYS A 191 16.41 -9.77 1.07
C LYS A 191 17.27 -11.01 0.94
N LYS A 192 17.82 -11.28 -0.24
CA LYS A 192 18.63 -12.47 -0.51
C LYS A 192 19.92 -12.09 -1.25
N ALA A 193 21.06 -12.54 -0.71
CA ALA A 193 22.39 -12.28 -1.26
C ALA A 193 22.54 -12.75 -2.72
N GLU A 194 21.81 -13.81 -3.11
CA GLU A 194 21.83 -14.36 -4.46
C GLU A 194 21.38 -13.36 -5.56
N PHE A 195 20.58 -12.35 -5.19
CA PHE A 195 20.09 -11.30 -6.07
C PHE A 195 20.80 -9.96 -5.87
N ASN A 196 21.77 -9.86 -4.97
CA ASN A 196 22.61 -8.66 -4.81
C ASN A 196 24.00 -8.88 -5.44
N ARG A 197 24.02 -9.33 -6.69
CA ARG A 197 25.24 -9.65 -7.44
C ARG A 197 25.01 -9.51 -8.94
N GLU A 198 26.05 -9.70 -9.74
CA GLU A 198 25.91 -9.73 -11.20
C GLU A 198 24.90 -10.81 -11.62
N PRO A 199 24.00 -10.53 -12.58
CA PRO A 199 24.03 -9.39 -13.52
C PRO A 199 23.24 -8.13 -13.08
N LEU A 200 22.86 -7.97 -11.80
CA LEU A 200 22.21 -6.73 -11.34
C LEU A 200 23.14 -5.52 -11.42
N TYR A 201 22.57 -4.39 -11.85
CA TYR A 201 23.32 -3.16 -12.06
C TYR A 201 23.98 -2.67 -10.78
N THR A 202 25.21 -2.16 -10.92
CA THR A 202 26.06 -1.67 -9.82
C THR A 202 25.35 -0.67 -8.91
N LYS A 203 24.43 0.15 -9.43
CA LYS A 203 23.68 1.13 -8.61
C LYS A 203 22.77 0.51 -7.54
N TYR A 204 22.39 -0.76 -7.68
CA TYR A 204 21.57 -1.51 -6.71
C TYR A 204 22.41 -2.45 -5.83
N ARG A 205 23.66 -2.74 -6.23
CA ARG A 205 24.52 -3.66 -5.49
C ARG A 205 25.09 -2.98 -4.26
N LEU A 206 25.03 -3.67 -3.13
CA LEU A 206 25.69 -3.28 -1.90
C LEU A 206 27.17 -3.57 -2.00
N ARG A 207 27.98 -2.77 -1.28
CA ARG A 207 29.43 -2.99 -1.21
C ARG A 207 29.78 -4.26 -0.42
N GLU A 208 29.02 -4.52 0.62
CA GLU A 208 29.20 -5.67 1.51
C GLU A 208 28.11 -6.73 1.25
N PRO A 209 28.44 -8.03 1.32
CA PRO A 209 27.45 -9.09 1.17
C PRO A 209 26.34 -9.01 2.23
N ILE A 210 25.11 -9.33 1.81
CA ILE A 210 23.96 -9.41 2.70
C ILE A 210 24.12 -10.63 3.61
N LYS A 211 24.28 -10.40 4.92
CA LYS A 211 24.35 -11.46 5.94
C LYS A 211 22.99 -11.95 6.41
N ARG A 212 21.98 -11.07 6.39
CA ARG A 212 20.59 -11.31 6.77
C ARG A 212 19.66 -10.39 5.96
N PRO A 213 18.37 -10.74 5.77
CA PRO A 213 17.44 -9.88 5.03
C PRO A 213 17.41 -8.46 5.60
N ILE A 214 17.61 -7.46 4.75
CA ILE A 214 17.62 -6.04 5.15
C ILE A 214 16.21 -5.48 5.22
N LEU A 215 15.34 -5.89 4.28
CA LEU A 215 13.92 -5.56 4.27
C LEU A 215 13.09 -6.77 4.69
N SER A 216 11.93 -6.53 5.29
CA SER A 216 10.95 -7.58 5.62
C SER A 216 9.72 -7.52 4.70
N GLY A 217 9.17 -8.69 4.36
CA GLY A 217 7.84 -8.82 3.74
C GLY A 217 6.72 -9.08 4.74
N GLU A 218 7.04 -9.11 6.04
CA GLU A 218 6.08 -9.42 7.09
C GLU A 218 5.21 -8.20 7.46
N PRO A 219 3.86 -8.33 7.38
CA PRO A 219 2.96 -7.23 7.70
C PRO A 219 2.91 -6.94 9.20
N SER A 220 2.84 -5.66 9.57
CA SER A 220 2.23 -5.27 10.85
C SER A 220 0.73 -5.43 10.71
N ILE A 221 0.08 -6.14 11.63
CA ILE A 221 -1.38 -6.37 11.59
C ILE A 221 -2.02 -5.80 12.85
N THR A 222 -3.07 -5.00 12.69
CA THR A 222 -3.92 -4.50 13.78
C THR A 222 -5.37 -4.97 13.58
N GLU A 223 -6.06 -5.19 14.69
CA GLU A 223 -7.48 -5.53 14.73
C GLU A 223 -8.25 -4.37 15.35
N HIS A 224 -9.42 -4.09 14.80
CA HIS A 224 -10.31 -3.06 15.29
C HIS A 224 -11.76 -3.57 15.25
N GLU A 225 -12.41 -3.65 16.40
CA GLU A 225 -13.83 -3.95 16.48
C GLU A 225 -14.63 -2.72 16.02
N LEU A 226 -15.40 -2.88 14.94
CA LEU A 226 -16.16 -1.78 14.35
C LEU A 226 -17.23 -1.28 15.32
N GLN A 227 -17.22 0.02 15.56
CA GLN A 227 -18.15 0.69 16.45
C GLN A 227 -19.19 1.50 15.66
N PRO A 228 -20.39 1.77 16.21
CA PRO A 228 -21.40 2.60 15.54
C PRO A 228 -20.93 4.03 15.19
N GLN A 229 -19.87 4.52 15.81
CA GLN A 229 -19.29 5.83 15.52
C GLN A 229 -18.33 5.79 14.33
N ASP A 230 -17.94 4.62 13.85
CA ASP A 230 -17.01 4.45 12.74
C ASP A 230 -17.77 4.72 11.42
N GLN A 231 -17.46 5.83 10.76
CA GLN A 231 -18.26 6.31 9.62
C GLN A 231 -17.68 5.87 8.28
N PHE A 232 -16.35 5.94 8.14
CA PHE A 232 -15.68 5.60 6.89
C PHE A 232 -14.19 5.33 7.10
N LEU A 233 -13.60 4.61 6.15
CA LEU A 233 -12.18 4.31 6.08
C LEU A 233 -11.59 4.96 4.82
N ILE A 234 -10.38 5.49 4.94
CA ILE A 234 -9.56 6.02 3.84
C ILE A 234 -8.31 5.15 3.76
N PHE A 235 -8.12 4.46 2.64
CA PHE A 235 -6.89 3.75 2.30
C PHE A 235 -6.21 4.50 1.16
N ALA A 236 -4.93 4.83 1.31
CA ALA A 236 -4.20 5.48 0.24
C ALA A 236 -2.68 5.20 0.27
N SER A 237 -2.06 5.33 -0.90
CA SER A 237 -0.59 5.32 -1.07
C SER A 237 0.03 6.57 -0.45
N ASP A 238 1.35 6.55 -0.26
CA ASP A 238 2.08 7.65 0.38
C ASP A 238 1.89 8.98 -0.39
N GLY A 239 1.69 8.93 -1.71
CA GLY A 239 1.45 10.10 -2.55
C GLY A 239 0.27 10.96 -2.10
N LEU A 240 -0.70 10.40 -1.38
CA LEU A 240 -1.74 11.20 -0.69
C LEU A 240 -1.19 11.83 0.59
N TRP A 241 -0.59 11.00 1.45
CA TRP A 241 -0.19 11.33 2.82
C TRP A 241 1.03 12.25 2.89
N GLU A 242 1.83 12.32 1.83
CA GLU A 242 2.84 13.36 1.65
C GLU A 242 2.23 14.75 1.49
N GLN A 243 0.97 14.84 1.03
CA GLN A 243 0.33 16.11 0.67
C GLN A 243 -0.74 16.55 1.67
N LEU A 244 -1.42 15.61 2.33
CA LEU A 244 -2.51 15.88 3.27
C LEU A 244 -2.24 15.18 4.61
N SER A 245 -2.57 15.87 5.70
CA SER A 245 -2.65 15.25 7.02
C SER A 245 -3.87 14.32 7.13
N ASN A 246 -3.86 13.44 8.14
CA ASN A 246 -4.96 12.52 8.41
C ASN A 246 -6.28 13.28 8.64
N GLN A 247 -6.25 14.38 9.41
CA GLN A 247 -7.44 15.15 9.73
C GLN A 247 -7.97 15.91 8.51
N GLU A 248 -7.11 16.54 7.71
CA GLU A 248 -7.54 17.21 6.47
C GLU A 248 -8.26 16.23 5.52
N ALA A 249 -7.76 14.99 5.40
CA ALA A 249 -8.40 13.97 4.57
C ALA A 249 -9.78 13.58 5.13
N VAL A 250 -9.91 13.39 6.44
CA VAL A 250 -11.17 13.08 7.12
C VAL A 250 -12.17 14.23 6.98
N ASP A 251 -11.74 15.48 7.16
CA ASP A 251 -12.57 16.68 7.00
C ASP A 251 -13.09 16.79 5.57
N ILE A 252 -12.26 16.48 4.57
CA ILE A 252 -12.70 16.46 3.16
C ILE A 252 -13.78 15.41 2.96
N VAL A 253 -13.60 14.18 3.48
CA VAL A 253 -14.57 13.08 3.32
C VAL A 253 -15.89 13.36 4.04
N GLN A 254 -15.83 13.96 5.23
CA GLN A 254 -17.02 14.31 6.01
C GLN A 254 -17.84 15.43 5.35
N ASN A 255 -17.17 16.49 4.89
CA ASN A 255 -17.83 17.73 4.47
C ASN A 255 -18.21 17.79 2.99
N HIS A 256 -18.12 16.66 2.27
CA HIS A 256 -18.41 16.61 0.83
C HIS A 256 -19.26 15.40 0.44
N PRO A 257 -19.96 15.46 -0.71
CA PRO A 257 -20.75 14.34 -1.20
C PRO A 257 -19.91 13.06 -1.40
N ARG A 258 -20.50 11.90 -1.06
CA ARG A 258 -19.86 10.59 -1.24
C ARG A 258 -19.44 10.33 -2.69
N ASN A 259 -20.27 10.75 -3.65
CA ASN A 259 -19.98 10.56 -5.07
C ASN A 259 -18.75 11.39 -5.48
N GLY A 260 -17.71 10.70 -5.96
CA GLY A 260 -16.48 11.32 -6.41
C GLY A 260 -15.52 11.73 -5.29
N ILE A 261 -15.76 11.30 -4.04
CA ILE A 261 -14.96 11.74 -2.90
C ILE A 261 -13.47 11.37 -3.02
N ALA A 262 -13.16 10.16 -3.49
CA ALA A 262 -11.78 9.75 -3.73
C ALA A 262 -11.09 10.64 -4.78
N ARG A 263 -11.81 11.06 -5.83
CA ARG A 263 -11.27 11.99 -6.84
C ARG A 263 -11.03 13.39 -6.26
N ARG A 264 -11.86 13.80 -5.30
CA ARG A 264 -11.67 15.06 -4.56
C ARG A 264 -10.41 15.01 -3.71
N LEU A 265 -10.18 13.95 -2.95
CA LEU A 265 -8.94 13.76 -2.18
C LEU A 265 -7.70 13.84 -3.09
N VAL A 266 -7.70 13.09 -4.20
CA VAL A 266 -6.62 13.14 -5.21
C VAL A 266 -6.43 14.56 -5.75
N LYS A 267 -7.52 15.25 -6.12
CA LYS A 267 -7.44 16.63 -6.63
C LYS A 267 -6.87 17.59 -5.59
N THR A 268 -7.27 17.49 -4.32
CA THR A 268 -6.77 18.34 -3.25
C THR A 268 -5.28 18.09 -2.99
N ALA A 269 -4.85 16.82 -2.96
CA ALA A 269 -3.43 16.48 -2.83
C ALA A 269 -2.60 17.02 -4.00
N MET A 270 -3.09 16.93 -5.22
CA MET A 270 -2.44 17.51 -6.41
C MET A 270 -2.36 19.05 -6.35
N GLN A 271 -3.37 19.71 -5.80
CA GLN A 271 -3.34 21.16 -5.57
C GLN A 271 -2.30 21.54 -4.50
N ALA A 272 -2.19 20.76 -3.42
CA ALA A 272 -1.17 20.93 -2.39
C ALA A 272 0.25 20.72 -2.96
N ALA A 273 0.46 19.68 -3.77
CA ALA A 273 1.72 19.42 -4.46
C ALA A 273 2.12 20.57 -5.40
N ALA A 274 1.17 21.08 -6.20
CA ALA A 274 1.41 22.24 -7.06
C ALA A 274 1.78 23.49 -6.24
N LYS A 275 1.09 23.74 -5.12
CA LYS A 275 1.37 24.86 -4.22
C LYS A 275 2.77 24.78 -3.60
N LYS A 276 3.23 23.59 -3.18
CA LYS A 276 4.60 23.36 -2.67
C LYS A 276 5.70 23.67 -3.69
N ARG A 277 5.34 23.71 -4.97
CA ARG A 277 6.23 24.03 -6.10
C ARG A 277 5.90 25.39 -6.71
N GLU A 278 5.14 26.22 -5.99
CA GLU A 278 4.77 27.58 -6.38
C GLU A 278 4.14 27.66 -7.78
N MET A 279 3.37 26.64 -8.16
CA MET A 279 2.75 26.55 -9.49
C MET A 279 1.25 26.31 -9.43
N ARG A 280 0.57 26.62 -10.54
CA ARG A 280 -0.87 26.34 -10.67
C ARG A 280 -1.10 24.85 -10.90
N TYR A 281 -2.19 24.33 -10.33
CA TYR A 281 -2.66 22.97 -10.61
C TYR A 281 -2.79 22.68 -12.12
N SER A 282 -3.27 23.66 -12.90
CA SER A 282 -3.40 23.53 -14.36
C SER A 282 -2.07 23.31 -15.06
N ASP A 283 -0.98 23.88 -14.53
CA ASP A 283 0.35 23.78 -15.14
C ASP A 283 0.99 22.45 -14.75
N LEU A 284 0.85 22.03 -13.49
CA LEU A 284 1.24 20.69 -13.04
C LEU A 284 0.59 19.59 -13.90
N MET A 285 -0.70 19.74 -14.22
CA MET A 285 -1.44 18.77 -15.04
C MET A 285 -1.00 18.71 -16.50
N LYS A 286 -0.28 19.72 -17.01
CA LYS A 286 0.30 19.73 -18.36
C LYS A 286 1.68 19.07 -18.44
N ILE A 287 2.38 18.93 -17.31
CA ILE A 287 3.69 18.28 -17.27
C ILE A 287 3.54 16.81 -17.66
N GLU A 288 4.38 16.32 -18.56
CA GLU A 288 4.35 14.92 -18.98
C GLU A 288 4.58 13.96 -17.81
N ARG A 289 3.96 12.79 -17.88
CA ARG A 289 4.21 11.69 -16.93
C ARG A 289 5.70 11.30 -16.98
N GLY A 290 6.23 10.78 -15.88
CA GLY A 290 7.67 10.60 -15.68
C GLY A 290 8.37 11.87 -15.22
N VAL A 291 8.21 12.97 -15.95
CA VAL A 291 8.73 14.28 -15.49
C VAL A 291 7.93 14.77 -14.28
N ARG A 292 6.62 14.54 -14.29
CA ARG A 292 5.69 14.90 -13.20
C ARG A 292 6.05 14.26 -11.86
N ARG A 293 6.77 13.14 -11.83
CA ARG A 293 7.24 12.46 -10.61
C ARG A 293 8.08 13.34 -9.68
N HIS A 294 8.72 14.38 -10.21
CA HIS A 294 9.48 15.36 -9.39
C HIS A 294 8.58 16.28 -8.53
N PHE A 295 7.27 16.27 -8.79
CA PHE A 295 6.30 17.15 -8.15
C PHE A 295 5.38 16.41 -7.18
N HIS A 296 4.99 15.18 -7.52
CA HIS A 296 4.18 14.29 -6.67
C HIS A 296 4.46 12.83 -7.06
N ASP A 297 4.08 11.87 -6.21
CA ASP A 297 4.08 10.44 -6.57
C ASP A 297 2.78 10.00 -7.23
N ASP A 298 2.70 8.76 -7.72
CA ASP A 298 1.42 8.12 -7.99
C ASP A 298 0.53 8.25 -6.72
N ILE A 299 -0.76 8.58 -6.91
CA ILE A 299 -1.69 8.74 -5.79
C ILE A 299 -2.88 7.84 -6.03
N THR A 300 -3.10 6.89 -5.15
CA THR A 300 -4.25 5.99 -5.17
C THR A 300 -5.04 6.10 -3.87
N VAL A 301 -6.35 6.24 -3.99
CA VAL A 301 -7.24 6.45 -2.85
C VAL A 301 -8.48 5.57 -2.97
N VAL A 302 -8.79 4.84 -1.91
CA VAL A 302 -10.04 4.12 -1.70
C VAL A 302 -10.72 4.66 -0.44
N VAL A 303 -12.00 5.01 -0.55
CA VAL A 303 -12.84 5.41 0.58
C VAL A 303 -13.97 4.40 0.71
N ILE A 304 -14.12 3.79 1.88
CA ILE A 304 -15.19 2.84 2.22
C ILE A 304 -16.07 3.50 3.26
N TYR A 305 -17.35 3.69 2.96
CA TYR A 305 -18.33 4.13 3.96
C TYR A 305 -18.86 2.91 4.69
N LEU A 306 -18.87 2.98 6.02
CA LEU A 306 -19.38 1.93 6.88
C LEU A 306 -20.86 2.18 7.12
N ASP A 307 -21.70 1.19 6.83
CA ASP A 307 -23.12 1.23 7.21
C ASP A 307 -23.30 0.38 8.46
N THR A 308 -23.29 1.02 9.61
CA THR A 308 -23.36 0.39 10.93
C THR A 308 -24.66 -0.40 11.15
N ASN A 309 -25.70 -0.18 10.34
CA ASN A 309 -26.94 -0.95 10.39
C ASN A 309 -26.86 -2.29 9.63
N VAL A 310 -25.84 -2.47 8.79
CA VAL A 310 -25.68 -3.64 7.89
C VAL A 310 -24.49 -4.53 8.27
N VAL A 311 -23.57 -4.05 9.13
CA VAL A 311 -22.42 -4.81 9.64
C VAL A 311 -22.83 -6.11 10.36
N SER A 312 -24.11 -6.25 10.74
CA SER A 312 -24.61 -7.35 11.56
C SER A 312 -25.21 -8.57 10.84
N SER A 313 -25.52 -8.60 9.53
CA SER A 313 -26.06 -9.86 8.94
C SER A 313 -26.16 -10.06 7.42
N ALA A 314 -25.82 -9.13 6.54
CA ALA A 314 -26.25 -9.26 5.14
C ALA A 314 -25.21 -9.89 4.19
N ARG A 315 -25.60 -10.99 3.52
CA ARG A 315 -25.01 -11.41 2.23
C ARG A 315 -25.40 -10.40 1.15
N GLY A 316 -24.59 -9.34 1.00
CA GLY A 316 -24.74 -8.37 -0.07
C GLY A 316 -24.30 -8.91 -1.45
N PRO A 317 -24.62 -8.19 -2.55
CA PRO A 317 -24.13 -8.56 -3.87
C PRO A 317 -22.60 -8.53 -3.91
N SER A 318 -22.00 -9.48 -4.63
CA SER A 318 -20.56 -9.48 -4.86
C SER A 318 -20.15 -8.27 -5.70
N LEU A 319 -19.10 -7.58 -5.28
CA LEU A 319 -18.54 -6.42 -5.96
C LEU A 319 -17.04 -6.62 -6.14
N SER A 320 -16.54 -6.46 -7.36
CA SER A 320 -15.12 -6.48 -7.67
C SER A 320 -14.74 -5.21 -8.41
N ILE A 321 -13.82 -4.43 -7.84
CA ILE A 321 -13.31 -3.20 -8.44
C ILE A 321 -11.78 -3.24 -8.35
N ARG A 322 -11.10 -3.11 -9.48
CA ARG A 322 -9.65 -2.96 -9.53
C ARG A 322 -9.27 -1.61 -10.10
N GLY A 323 -8.42 -0.90 -9.39
CA GLY A 323 -7.75 0.30 -9.89
C GLY A 323 -6.49 -0.13 -10.61
N ARG A 324 -6.50 0.00 -11.94
CA ARG A 324 -5.33 -0.16 -12.80
C ARG A 324 -5.23 1.04 -13.72
N GLY A 325 -4.02 1.43 -14.05
CA GLY A 325 -3.80 2.49 -15.03
C GLY A 325 -4.37 2.04 -16.36
N MET A 326 -5.35 2.77 -16.91
CA MET A 326 -5.83 2.50 -18.25
C MET A 326 -4.67 2.73 -19.24
N THR A 327 -4.16 1.66 -19.83
CA THR A 327 -3.48 1.73 -21.12
C THR A 327 -4.54 2.12 -22.15
N PHE A 328 -4.70 3.41 -22.41
CA PHE A 328 -5.38 3.82 -23.63
C PHE A 328 -4.56 3.28 -24.81
N PRO A 329 -5.16 2.55 -25.76
CA PRO A 329 -4.49 2.35 -27.04
C PRO A 329 -4.16 3.73 -27.58
N LYS A 330 -2.89 3.98 -27.94
CA LYS A 330 -2.57 5.12 -28.80
C LYS A 330 -3.48 4.98 -30.01
N LYS A 331 -4.44 5.91 -30.17
CA LYS A 331 -5.24 5.97 -31.39
C LYS A 331 -4.25 6.05 -32.57
N LEU A 332 -4.53 5.19 -33.56
CA LEU A 332 -3.88 5.08 -34.86
C LEU A 332 -3.72 6.44 -35.54
#